data_AF-A0A7S3GY91-F1
#
_entry.id   AF-A0A7S3GY91-F1
#
_cell.length_a   1.000
_cell.length_b   1.000
_cell.length_c   1.000
_cell.angle_alpha   90.00
_cell.angle_beta   90.00
_cell.angle_gamma   90.00
#
_symmetry.space_group_name_H-M   'P 1'
#
loop_
_entity.id
_entity.type
_entity.pdbx_description
1 polymer ?
#
loop_
_entity_poly.entity_id
_entity_poly.type
_entity_poly.pdbx_seq_one_letter_code
_entity_poly.pdbx_strand_id
1 'polypeptide(L)'
;TNLRPPYQVLLDTNFLRMSIQCKLDVFKACMDCLLAKCVPCITDCVMGELEKMGRRHRLALRLAKDERICRLTCQHKGTYADDCIHDRVSQHKCYIVATNDK
;
A
#
# COMPACT_ATOMS: atom_id res chain seq x y z
N THR A 1 7.02 20.52 2.80
CA THR A 1 7.37 19.58 1.71
C THR A 1 8.77 19.04 1.97
N ASN A 2 8.90 17.98 2.77
CA ASN A 2 10.19 17.33 3.03
C ASN A 2 9.95 15.85 3.31
N LEU A 3 9.68 15.08 2.25
CA LEU A 3 9.82 13.63 2.34
C LEU A 3 11.29 13.33 2.59
N ARG A 4 11.58 12.56 3.63
CA ARG A 4 12.95 12.12 3.97
C ARG A 4 12.91 10.62 4.22
N PRO A 5 13.98 9.88 3.89
CA PRO A 5 14.10 8.49 4.28
C PRO A 5 14.02 8.31 5.81
N PRO A 6 13.42 7.22 6.31
CA PRO A 6 12.78 6.15 5.53
C PRO A 6 11.44 6.60 4.93
N TYR A 7 11.23 6.33 3.64
CA TYR A 7 10.00 6.73 2.95
C TYR A 7 8.84 5.81 3.31
N GLN A 8 7.69 6.39 3.66
CA GLN A 8 6.46 5.65 3.89
C GLN A 8 5.69 5.55 2.57
N VAL A 9 5.48 4.32 2.09
CA VAL A 9 4.86 4.05 0.79
C VAL A 9 3.50 3.40 1.02
N LEU A 10 2.41 4.14 0.77
CA LEU A 10 1.05 3.60 0.83
C LEU A 10 0.82 2.69 -0.37
N LEU A 11 0.57 1.41 -0.09
CA LEU A 11 0.26 0.39 -1.08
C LEU A 11 -1.25 0.27 -1.27
N ASP A 12 -1.66 0.28 -2.53
CA ASP A 12 -3.03 0.06 -2.94
C ASP A 12 -3.25 -1.40 -3.43
N THR A 13 -4.51 -1.84 -3.46
CA THR A 13 -4.98 -3.16 -3.88
C THR A 13 -4.50 -3.49 -5.30
N ASN A 14 -4.59 -2.55 -6.24
CA ASN A 14 -4.18 -2.79 -7.62
C ASN A 14 -2.65 -2.92 -7.75
N PHE A 15 -1.90 -2.09 -7.01
CA PHE A 15 -0.43 -2.16 -7.00
C PHE A 15 0.09 -3.51 -6.49
N LEU A 16 -0.49 -4.04 -5.41
CA LEU A 16 -0.15 -5.37 -4.88
C LEU A 16 -0.47 -6.50 -5.87
N ARG A 17 -1.56 -6.37 -6.62
CA ARG A 17 -1.91 -7.34 -7.66
C ARG A 17 -0.89 -7.30 -8.80
N MET A 18 -0.54 -6.10 -9.25
CA MET A 18 0.40 -5.90 -10.34
C MET A 18 1.81 -6.36 -9.97
N SER A 19 2.27 -6.09 -8.75
CA SER A 19 3.57 -6.53 -8.27
C SER A 19 3.69 -8.05 -8.30
N ILE A 20 2.65 -8.79 -7.89
CA ILE A 20 2.61 -10.25 -7.98
C ILE A 20 2.61 -10.72 -9.43
N GLN A 21 1.80 -10.11 -10.30
CA GLN A 21 1.74 -10.47 -11.72
C GLN A 21 3.10 -10.27 -12.41
N CYS A 22 3.79 -9.18 -12.09
CA CYS A 22 5.13 -8.86 -12.58
C CYS A 22 6.26 -9.58 -11.85
N LYS A 23 5.95 -10.42 -10.84
CA LYS A 23 6.94 -11.14 -10.00
C LYS A 23 7.93 -10.20 -9.30
N LEU A 24 7.47 -9.04 -8.86
CA LEU A 24 8.25 -8.05 -8.13
C LEU A 24 8.16 -8.30 -6.62
N ASP A 25 9.32 -8.35 -5.97
CA ASP A 25 9.40 -8.20 -4.52
C ASP A 25 9.20 -6.72 -4.17
N VAL A 26 8.05 -6.38 -3.58
CA VAL A 26 7.66 -4.99 -3.26
C VAL A 26 8.70 -4.31 -2.38
N PHE A 27 9.29 -5.01 -1.41
CA PHE A 27 10.26 -4.40 -0.48
C PHE A 27 11.53 -3.99 -1.21
N LYS A 28 12.07 -4.91 -2.01
CA LYS A 28 13.27 -4.67 -2.81
C LYS A 28 13.00 -3.64 -3.90
N ALA A 29 11.91 -3.79 -4.65
CA ALA A 29 11.55 -2.90 -5.75
C ALA A 29 11.36 -1.45 -5.29
N CYS A 30 10.72 -1.22 -4.13
CA CYS A 30 10.61 0.12 -3.57
C CYS A 30 11.97 0.72 -3.22
N MET A 31 12.87 -0.05 -2.61
CA MET A 31 14.22 0.43 -2.25
C MET A 31 15.10 0.68 -3.48
N ASP A 32 15.04 -0.21 -4.48
CA ASP A 32 15.78 -0.08 -5.75
C ASP A 32 15.25 1.13 -6.56
N CYS A 33 13.95 1.43 -6.49
CA CYS A 33 13.34 2.57 -7.17
C CYS A 33 13.66 3.91 -6.49
N LEU A 34 13.55 3.98 -5.16
CA LEU A 34 13.73 5.23 -4.40
C LEU A 34 15.16 5.44 -3.90
N LEU A 35 16.05 4.47 -4.11
CA LEU A 35 17.46 4.46 -3.67
C LEU A 35 17.62 4.78 -2.17
N ALA A 36 16.64 4.36 -1.36
CA ALA A 36 16.58 4.65 0.06
C ALA A 36 15.73 3.62 0.81
N LYS A 37 15.85 3.59 2.14
CA LYS A 37 15.01 2.73 2.99
C LYS A 37 13.53 3.08 2.79
N CYS A 38 12.72 2.07 2.50
CA CYS A 38 11.28 2.20 2.31
C CYS A 38 10.53 1.38 3.36
N VAL A 39 9.43 1.94 3.85
CA VAL A 39 8.49 1.28 4.76
C VAL A 39 7.15 1.21 4.03
N PRO A 40 6.81 0.05 3.45
CA PRO A 40 5.52 -0.13 2.83
C PRO A 40 4.42 -0.11 3.91
N CYS A 41 3.31 0.54 3.59
CA CYS A 41 2.19 0.74 4.48
C CYS A 41 0.89 0.31 3.79
N ILE A 42 -0.02 -0.33 4.51
CA ILE A 42 -1.36 -0.69 4.04
C ILE A 42 -2.40 -0.15 5.00
N THR A 43 -3.48 0.43 4.46
CA THR A 43 -4.62 0.90 5.25
C THR A 43 -5.61 -0.24 5.52
N ASP A 44 -6.40 -0.12 6.59
CA ASP A 44 -7.45 -1.09 6.91
C ASP A 44 -8.46 -1.26 5.77
N CYS A 45 -8.78 -0.20 5.02
CA CYS A 45 -9.71 -0.28 3.90
C CYS A 45 -9.15 -1.11 2.73
N VAL A 46 -7.86 -0.95 2.38
CA VAL A 46 -7.17 -1.77 1.37
C VAL A 46 -7.13 -3.24 1.81
N MET A 47 -6.84 -3.51 3.10
CA MET A 47 -6.93 -4.86 3.63
C MET A 47 -8.35 -5.43 3.52
N GLY A 48 -9.37 -4.62 3.83
CA GLY A 48 -10.77 -5.02 3.71
C GLY A 48 -11.22 -5.30 2.28
N GLU A 49 -10.73 -4.54 1.30
CA GLU A 49 -10.94 -4.83 -0.12
C GLU A 49 -10.30 -6.16 -0.52
N LEU A 50 -9.02 -6.38 -0.18
CA LEU A 50 -8.32 -7.63 -0.47
C LEU A 50 -9.03 -8.85 0.13
N GLU A 51 -9.58 -8.74 1.34
CA GLU A 51 -10.34 -9.81 1.98
C GLU A 51 -11.67 -10.10 1.26
N LYS A 52 -12.36 -9.07 0.74
CA LYS A 52 -13.59 -9.23 -0.05
C LYS A 52 -13.37 -9.89 -1.40
N MET A 53 -12.18 -9.74 -2.00
CA MET A 53 -11.84 -10.32 -3.30
C MET A 53 -11.60 -11.84 -3.26
N GLY A 54 -11.51 -12.41 -2.06
CA GLY A 54 -11.52 -13.86 -1.83
C GLY A 54 -10.33 -14.61 -2.43
N ARG A 55 -10.59 -15.81 -2.97
CA ARG A 55 -9.52 -16.74 -3.38
C ARG A 55 -8.63 -16.24 -4.52
N ARG A 56 -9.16 -15.38 -5.40
CA ARG A 56 -8.43 -14.84 -6.55
C ARG A 56 -7.21 -14.00 -6.12
N HIS A 57 -7.28 -13.40 -4.93
CA HIS A 57 -6.27 -12.47 -4.42
C HIS A 57 -5.53 -13.01 -3.19
N ARG A 58 -5.58 -14.32 -2.95
CA ARG A 58 -4.95 -14.95 -1.78
C ARG A 58 -3.46 -14.63 -1.63
N LEU A 59 -2.72 -14.54 -2.74
CA LEU A 59 -1.30 -14.17 -2.71
C LEU A 59 -1.10 -12.70 -2.30
N ALA A 60 -1.91 -11.79 -2.82
CA ALA A 60 -1.89 -10.37 -2.44
C ALA A 60 -2.26 -10.20 -0.97
N LEU A 61 -3.27 -10.92 -0.48
CA LEU A 61 -3.65 -10.90 0.93
C LEU A 61 -2.53 -11.46 1.84
N ARG A 62 -1.82 -12.50 1.41
CA ARG A 62 -0.67 -13.03 2.16
C ARG A 62 0.49 -12.04 2.20
N LEU A 63 0.78 -11.39 1.07
CA LEU A 63 1.81 -10.34 1.00
C LEU A 63 1.44 -9.14 1.87
N ALA A 64 0.18 -8.70 1.83
CA ALA A 64 -0.33 -7.60 2.66
C ALA A 64 -0.25 -7.87 4.17
N LYS A 65 -0.16 -9.14 4.58
CA LYS A 65 -0.04 -9.59 5.97
C LYS A 65 1.42 -9.83 6.40
N ASP A 66 2.40 -9.54 5.54
CA ASP A 66 3.83 -9.62 5.89
C ASP A 66 4.15 -8.59 7.00
N GLU A 67 4.88 -9.01 8.03
CA GLU A 67 5.20 -8.20 9.21
C GLU A 67 6.01 -6.94 8.89
N ARG A 68 6.70 -6.93 7.75
CA ARG A 68 7.45 -5.76 7.27
C ARG A 68 6.56 -4.65 6.72
N ILE A 69 5.27 -4.92 6.51
CA ILE A 69 4.29 -3.92 6.08
C ILE A 69 3.63 -3.29 7.30
N CYS A 70 3.69 -1.96 7.38
CA CYS A 70 3.04 -1.22 8.45
C CYS A 70 1.53 -1.11 8.18
N ARG A 71 0.71 -1.63 9.10
CA ARG A 71 -0.75 -1.48 9.03
C ARG A 71 -1.20 -0.15 9.62
N LEU A 72 -1.91 0.64 8.84
CA LEU A 72 -2.44 1.94 9.23
C LEU A 72 -3.94 1.84 9.49
N THR A 73 -4.36 2.32 10.67
CA THR A 73 -5.77 2.32 11.04
C THR A 73 -6.56 3.40 10.31
N CYS A 74 -7.75 3.03 9.83
CA CYS A 74 -8.69 3.95 9.19
C CYS A 74 -9.69 4.51 10.21
N GLN A 75 -10.08 5.78 10.03
CA GLN A 75 -11.09 6.45 10.88
C GLN A 75 -12.39 6.77 10.11
N HIS A 76 -12.70 5.98 9.08
CA HIS A 76 -13.90 6.14 8.28
C HIS A 76 -14.69 4.82 8.25
N LYS A 77 -15.97 4.91 7.89
CA LYS A 77 -16.80 3.72 7.63
C LYS A 77 -16.53 3.20 6.22
N GLY A 78 -16.78 1.91 6.00
CA GLY A 78 -16.62 1.27 4.70
C GLY A 78 -15.17 0.94 4.34
N THR A 79 -14.97 0.50 3.10
CA THR A 79 -13.66 0.03 2.60
C THR A 79 -13.36 0.62 1.22
N TYR A 80 -13.73 1.88 0.97
CA TYR A 80 -13.36 2.56 -0.29
C TYR A 80 -11.92 3.06 -0.13
N ALA A 81 -10.96 2.37 -0.75
CA ALA A 81 -9.54 2.68 -0.56
C ALA A 81 -9.13 4.03 -1.17
N ASP A 82 -9.66 4.38 -2.34
CA ASP A 82 -9.29 5.59 -3.09
C ASP A 82 -9.51 6.87 -2.26
N ASP A 83 -10.72 7.05 -1.73
CA ASP A 83 -11.08 8.20 -0.88
C ASP A 83 -10.21 8.22 0.38
N CYS A 84 -9.97 7.06 1.00
CA CYS A 84 -9.13 6.97 2.19
C CYS A 84 -7.69 7.41 1.91
N ILE A 85 -7.10 6.92 0.83
CA ILE A 85 -5.72 7.25 0.44
C ILE A 85 -5.64 8.74 0.12
N HIS A 86 -6.58 9.26 -0.70
CA HIS A 86 -6.65 10.67 -1.06
C HIS A 86 -6.73 11.58 0.17
N ASP A 87 -7.65 11.30 1.10
CA ASP A 87 -7.83 12.10 2.31
C ASP A 87 -6.60 12.03 3.21
N ARG A 88 -6.01 10.84 3.37
CA ARG A 88 -4.82 10.64 4.18
C ARG A 88 -3.63 11.45 3.66
N VAL A 89 -3.35 11.40 2.35
CA VAL A 89 -2.22 12.15 1.77
C VAL A 89 -2.47 13.65 1.67
N SER A 90 -3.74 14.05 1.55
CA SER A 90 -4.14 15.46 1.62
C SER A 90 -3.90 16.05 3.00
N GLN A 91 -4.26 15.32 4.07
CA GLN A 91 -4.02 15.72 5.45
C GLN A 91 -2.54 15.60 5.84
N HIS A 92 -1.89 14.51 5.44
CA HIS A 92 -0.53 14.17 5.84
C HIS A 92 0.36 14.08 4.59
N LYS A 93 1.05 15.18 4.28
CA LYS A 93 1.96 15.30 3.13
C LYS A 93 3.32 14.62 3.37
N CYS A 94 3.30 13.39 3.87
CA CYS A 94 4.46 12.58 4.27
C CYS A 94 4.45 11.15 3.71
N TYR A 95 3.53 10.87 2.79
CA TYR A 95 3.40 9.57 2.13
C TYR A 95 3.74 9.65 0.64
N ILE A 96 4.28 8.56 0.11
CA ILE A 96 4.33 8.25 -1.31
C ILE A 96 3.20 7.26 -1.60
N VAL A 97 2.42 7.47 -2.66
CA VAL A 97 1.34 6.55 -3.04
C VAL A 97 1.84 5.64 -4.16
N ALA A 98 1.72 4.32 -3.96
CA ALA A 98 1.98 3.30 -4.96
C ALA A 98 0.64 2.73 -5.44
N THR A 99 0.16 3.24 -6.58
CA THR A 99 -1.06 2.79 -7.27
C THR A 99 -0.81 2.60 -8.76
N ASN A 100 -1.64 1.76 -9.39
CA ASN A 100 -1.68 1.53 -10.83
C ASN A 100 -3.01 1.96 -11.46
N ASP A 101 -3.90 2.58 -10.68
CA ASP A 101 -5.15 3.13 -11.18
C ASP A 101 -4.90 4.46 -11.90
N LYS A 102 -5.77 4.76 -12.88
CA LYS A 102 -5.66 5.92 -13.78
C LYS A 102 -6.32 7.15 -13.22
#